data_AF-A0A954GA84-F1
#
_entry.id   AF-A0A954GA84-F1
#
_cell.length_a   1.000
_cell.length_b   1.000
_cell.length_c   1.000
_cell.angle_alpha   90.00
_cell.angle_beta   90.00
_cell.angle_gamma   90.00
#
_symmetry.space_group_name_H-M   'P 1'
#
loop_
_entity.id
_entity.type
_entity.pdbx_description
1 polymer ?
#
loop_
_entity_poly.entity_id
_entity_poly.type
_entity_poly.pdbx_seq_one_letter_code
_entity_poly.pdbx_strand_id
1 'polypeptide(L)'
;MSLRNLMNYLGIVLLWCCHSVDLPATEPVNLNSLPSDLTVPAVTHEQPQAGKRAWQTNPGFEQTEIAHALYLPADWKPGKRYPVIMEYPGNGGFKNALGDRSQGRVQDCKLGYGLSG
;
A
#
# COMPACT_ATOMS: atom_id res chain seq x y z
N MET A 1 61.35 -14.67 -26.30
CA MET A 1 59.89 -14.61 -26.02
C MET A 1 59.18 -14.33 -27.33
N SER A 2 58.47 -15.32 -27.89
CA SER A 2 57.89 -15.21 -29.24
C SER A 2 56.74 -14.21 -29.29
N LEU A 3 56.67 -13.40 -30.36
CA LEU A 3 55.61 -12.41 -30.62
C LEU A 3 54.20 -13.03 -30.49
N ARG A 4 54.07 -14.33 -30.74
CA ARG A 4 52.82 -15.11 -30.58
C ARG A 4 52.37 -15.25 -29.13
N ASN A 5 53.29 -15.36 -28.18
CA ASN A 5 52.94 -15.48 -26.76
C ASN A 5 52.46 -14.13 -26.20
N LEU A 6 53.09 -13.03 -26.61
CA LEU A 6 52.68 -11.67 -26.21
C LEU A 6 51.26 -11.34 -26.71
N MET A 7 50.91 -11.78 -27.92
CA MET A 7 49.60 -11.56 -28.54
C MET A 7 48.49 -12.40 -27.88
N ASN A 8 48.81 -13.61 -27.41
CA ASN A 8 47.86 -14.45 -26.67
C ASN A 8 47.56 -13.92 -25.25
N TYR A 9 48.56 -13.34 -24.56
CA TYR A 9 48.33 -12.67 -23.27
C TYR A 9 47.54 -11.37 -23.42
N LEU A 10 47.73 -10.62 -24.52
CA LEU A 10 46.95 -9.41 -24.81
C LEU A 10 45.46 -9.73 -25.03
N GLY A 11 45.13 -10.84 -25.70
CA GLY A 11 43.76 -11.26 -25.94
C GLY A 11 43.02 -11.70 -24.67
N ILE A 12 43.71 -12.35 -23.73
CA ILE A 12 43.13 -12.81 -22.46
C ILE A 12 42.82 -11.63 -21.52
N VAL A 13 43.64 -10.57 -21.52
CA VAL A 13 43.38 -9.35 -20.74
C VAL A 13 42.16 -8.59 -21.27
N LEU A 14 41.96 -8.54 -22.59
CA LEU A 14 40.80 -7.88 -23.21
C LEU A 14 39.48 -8.63 -22.95
N LEU A 15 39.50 -9.96 -22.83
CA LEU A 15 38.33 -10.76 -22.50
C LEU A 15 37.93 -10.69 -21.01
N TRP A 16 38.83 -10.26 -20.12
CA TRP A 16 38.55 -10.08 -18.70
C TRP A 16 38.03 -8.66 -18.35
N CYS A 17 38.15 -7.71 -19.28
CA CYS A 17 37.57 -6.37 -19.18
C CYS A 17 36.10 -6.31 -19.62
N CYS A 18 35.47 -7.43 -19.98
CA CYS A 18 34.01 -7.55 -20.03
C CYS A 18 33.46 -7.57 -18.60
N HIS A 19 33.72 -6.50 -17.84
CA HIS A 19 33.01 -6.21 -16.62
C HIS A 19 31.53 -6.14 -16.96
N SER A 20 30.74 -6.85 -16.18
CA SER A 20 29.28 -6.74 -16.13
C SER A 20 28.92 -5.26 -16.23
N VAL A 21 28.29 -4.86 -17.33
CA VAL A 21 27.62 -3.58 -17.39
C VAL A 21 26.38 -3.76 -16.54
N ASP A 22 26.47 -3.36 -15.27
CA ASP A 22 25.31 -3.27 -14.40
C ASP A 22 24.43 -2.15 -15.00
N LEU A 23 23.39 -2.56 -15.73
CA LEU A 23 22.32 -1.66 -16.13
C LEU A 23 21.56 -1.30 -14.84
N PRO A 24 21.64 -0.04 -14.33
CA PRO A 24 20.81 0.35 -13.22
C PRO A 24 19.34 0.12 -13.57
N ALA A 25 18.63 -0.63 -12.74
CA ALA A 25 17.19 -0.72 -12.83
C ALA A 25 16.63 0.70 -12.72
N THR A 26 15.62 1.02 -13.55
CA THR A 26 14.86 2.27 -13.36
C THR A 26 14.29 2.27 -11.95
N GLU A 27 14.51 3.36 -11.21
CA GLU A 27 13.93 3.56 -9.89
C GLU A 27 12.40 3.34 -9.97
N PRO A 28 11.83 2.47 -9.11
CA PRO A 28 10.42 2.17 -9.17
C PRO A 28 9.60 3.44 -8.96
N VAL A 29 8.58 3.63 -9.80
CA VAL A 29 7.63 4.75 -9.65
C VAL A 29 6.94 4.61 -8.30
N ASN A 30 7.15 5.58 -7.42
CA ASN A 30 6.54 5.59 -6.10
C ASN A 30 5.07 6.05 -6.22
N LEU A 31 4.10 5.20 -5.85
CA LEU A 31 2.68 5.54 -5.88
C LEU A 31 2.36 6.79 -5.05
N ASN A 32 3.10 7.01 -3.97
CA ASN A 32 2.91 8.18 -3.10
C ASN A 32 3.31 9.50 -3.77
N SER A 33 3.93 9.47 -4.96
CA SER A 33 4.24 10.67 -5.76
C SER A 33 3.09 11.11 -6.67
N LEU A 34 2.07 10.27 -6.84
CA LEU A 34 0.90 10.58 -7.66
C LEU A 34 -0.10 11.42 -6.85
N PRO A 35 -0.79 12.39 -7.48
CA PRO A 35 -1.82 13.16 -6.80
C PRO A 35 -2.98 12.26 -6.38
N SER A 36 -3.48 12.47 -5.17
CA SER A 36 -4.71 11.86 -4.66
C SER A 36 -5.93 12.50 -5.34
N ASP A 37 -6.84 11.69 -5.86
CA ASP A 37 -8.10 12.10 -6.48
C ASP A 37 -9.32 11.90 -5.55
N LEU A 38 -9.13 11.18 -4.43
CA LEU A 38 -10.18 10.82 -3.49
C LEU A 38 -9.75 11.13 -2.05
N THR A 39 -10.63 11.76 -1.28
CA THR A 39 -10.39 12.05 0.13
C THR A 39 -11.12 11.05 1.01
N VAL A 40 -10.37 10.26 1.77
CA VAL A 40 -10.94 9.33 2.76
C VAL A 40 -11.48 10.12 3.96
N PRO A 41 -12.78 10.01 4.30
CA PRO A 41 -13.32 10.62 5.51
C PRO A 41 -12.60 10.10 6.75
N ALA A 42 -12.44 10.95 7.77
CA ALA A 42 -11.94 10.47 9.06
C ALA A 42 -12.97 9.54 9.73
N VAL A 43 -12.49 8.57 10.51
CA VAL A 43 -13.37 7.81 11.40
C VAL A 43 -13.75 8.70 12.59
N THR A 44 -15.04 8.79 12.86
CA THR A 44 -15.61 9.60 13.95
C THR A 44 -16.38 8.72 14.94
N HIS A 45 -16.63 9.22 16.15
CA HIS A 45 -17.49 8.55 17.14
C HIS A 45 -18.95 9.04 17.05
N GLU A 46 -19.33 9.66 15.93
CA GLU A 46 -20.70 10.08 15.67
C GLU A 46 -21.57 8.90 15.26
N GLN A 47 -22.89 9.11 15.28
CA GLN A 47 -23.84 8.14 14.74
C GLN A 47 -23.61 7.89 13.25
N PRO A 48 -23.79 6.65 12.75
CA PRO A 48 -23.68 6.34 11.33
C PRO A 48 -24.58 7.22 10.45
N GLN A 49 -23.98 7.85 9.45
CA GLN A 49 -24.67 8.74 8.49
C GLN A 49 -24.03 8.59 7.10
N ALA A 50 -24.81 8.95 6.07
CA ALA A 50 -24.33 8.95 4.69
C ALA A 50 -23.05 9.78 4.54
N GLY A 51 -22.06 9.21 3.84
CA GLY A 51 -20.76 9.83 3.60
C GLY A 51 -19.81 9.83 4.80
N LYS A 52 -20.20 9.29 5.97
CA LYS A 52 -19.37 9.27 7.18
C LYS A 52 -18.84 7.87 7.48
N ARG A 53 -17.64 7.84 8.06
CA ARG A 53 -17.06 6.65 8.69
C ARG A 53 -17.28 6.77 10.20
N ALA A 54 -18.05 5.86 10.77
CA ALA A 54 -18.43 5.84 12.17
C ALA A 54 -17.77 4.66 12.89
N TRP A 55 -17.15 4.93 14.03
CA TRP A 55 -16.65 3.91 14.95
C TRP A 55 -17.82 3.17 15.59
N GLN A 56 -17.78 1.85 15.60
CA GLN A 56 -18.87 1.00 16.10
C GLN A 56 -18.31 -0.15 16.93
N THR A 57 -19.01 -0.48 18.01
CA THR A 57 -18.80 -1.66 18.84
C THR A 57 -20.10 -2.45 18.86
N ASN A 58 -20.02 -3.76 18.65
CA ASN A 58 -21.20 -4.62 18.65
C ASN A 58 -21.69 -4.88 20.09
N PRO A 59 -23.01 -5.07 20.29
CA PRO A 59 -23.55 -5.46 21.59
C PRO A 59 -22.84 -6.70 22.16
N GLY A 60 -22.46 -6.64 23.44
CA GLY A 60 -21.72 -7.70 24.14
C GLY A 60 -20.19 -7.57 24.08
N PHE A 61 -19.65 -6.59 23.35
CA PHE A 61 -18.22 -6.32 23.23
C PHE A 61 -17.80 -4.98 23.87
N GLU A 62 -18.70 -4.31 24.60
CA GLU A 62 -18.49 -2.97 25.16
C GLU A 62 -17.32 -2.89 26.13
N GLN A 63 -16.94 -4.01 26.74
CA GLN A 63 -15.80 -4.13 27.66
C GLN A 63 -14.51 -4.60 26.99
N THR A 64 -14.49 -4.65 25.66
CA THR A 64 -13.33 -5.10 24.86
C THR A 64 -12.84 -3.97 23.96
N GLU A 65 -11.70 -4.18 23.32
CA GLU A 65 -11.18 -3.28 22.27
C GLU A 65 -11.70 -3.65 20.87
N ILE A 66 -12.63 -4.61 20.76
CA ILE A 66 -13.19 -5.06 19.48
C ILE A 66 -14.12 -3.98 18.93
N ALA A 67 -13.77 -3.48 17.75
CA ALA A 67 -14.52 -2.44 17.06
C ALA A 67 -14.41 -2.59 15.54
N HIS A 68 -15.27 -1.88 14.82
CA HIS A 68 -15.22 -1.73 13.38
C HIS A 68 -15.55 -0.29 12.97
N ALA A 69 -15.13 0.11 11.78
CA ALA A 69 -15.55 1.37 11.17
C ALA A 69 -16.65 1.08 10.13
N LEU A 70 -17.84 1.64 10.34
CA LEU A 70 -18.95 1.57 9.40
C LEU A 70 -18.90 2.79 8.48
N TYR A 71 -18.75 2.56 7.18
CA TYR A 71 -18.95 3.58 6.16
C TYR A 71 -20.31 3.41 5.49
N LEU A 72 -21.08 4.48 5.41
CA LEU A 72 -22.27 4.54 4.55
C LEU A 72 -21.94 5.39 3.33
N PRO A 73 -22.23 4.93 2.09
CA PRO A 73 -22.07 5.76 0.89
C PRO A 73 -22.77 7.11 1.01
N ALA A 74 -22.26 8.13 0.31
CA ALA A 74 -22.81 9.49 0.37
C ALA A 74 -24.27 9.59 -0.08
N ASP A 75 -24.71 8.66 -0.93
CA ASP A 75 -26.08 8.55 -1.44
C ASP A 75 -26.93 7.52 -0.68
N TRP A 76 -26.41 6.97 0.42
CA TRP A 76 -27.13 6.01 1.26
C TRP A 76 -28.43 6.62 1.80
N LYS A 77 -29.46 5.78 1.87
CA LYS A 77 -30.82 6.14 2.34
C LYS A 77 -31.38 5.08 3.28
N PRO A 78 -32.02 5.46 4.41
CA PRO A 78 -32.69 4.53 5.30
C PRO A 78 -33.72 3.65 4.59
N GLY A 79 -33.84 2.38 5.01
CA GLY A 79 -34.83 1.44 4.50
C GLY A 79 -34.53 0.84 3.11
N LYS A 80 -33.40 1.20 2.49
CA LYS A 80 -32.93 0.58 1.24
C LYS A 80 -31.96 -0.58 1.52
N ARG A 81 -31.76 -1.42 0.51
CA ARG A 81 -30.79 -2.54 0.55
C ARG A 81 -29.57 -2.18 -0.27
N TYR A 82 -28.40 -2.43 0.31
CA TYR A 82 -27.09 -2.21 -0.32
C TYR A 82 -26.26 -3.48 -0.17
N PRO A 83 -25.33 -3.76 -1.09
CA PRO A 83 -24.31 -4.77 -0.85
C PRO A 83 -23.42 -4.37 0.33
N VAL A 84 -22.90 -5.36 1.04
CA VAL A 84 -21.96 -5.16 2.15
C VAL A 84 -20.59 -5.65 1.72
N ILE A 85 -19.59 -4.79 1.88
CA ILE A 85 -18.18 -5.12 1.68
C ILE A 85 -17.50 -5.04 3.04
N MET A 86 -16.68 -6.05 3.36
CA MET A 86 -15.94 -6.11 4.61
C MET A 86 -14.44 -6.16 4.32
N GLU A 87 -13.68 -5.35 5.05
CA GLU A 87 -12.23 -5.30 5.00
C GLU A 87 -11.70 -5.61 6.40
N TYR A 88 -10.67 -6.47 6.46
CA TYR A 88 -9.89 -6.68 7.67
C TYR A 88 -8.58 -5.92 7.56
N PRO A 89 -8.16 -5.19 8.61
CA PRO A 89 -6.83 -4.62 8.63
C PRO A 89 -5.79 -5.74 8.61
N GLY A 90 -4.62 -5.48 8.03
CA GLY A 90 -3.47 -6.35 8.19
C GLY A 90 -2.99 -6.38 9.65
N ASN A 91 -2.01 -7.24 9.95
CA ASN A 91 -1.47 -7.36 11.32
C ASN A 91 -0.69 -6.12 11.80
N GLY A 92 -0.48 -5.13 10.92
CA GLY A 92 0.31 -3.94 11.21
C GLY A 92 1.82 -4.17 11.17
N GLY A 93 2.58 -3.11 11.46
CA GLY A 93 4.04 -3.13 11.53
C GLY A 93 4.77 -3.13 10.18
N PHE A 94 4.06 -3.19 9.04
CA PHE A 94 4.68 -3.14 7.72
C PHE A 94 5.18 -1.73 7.40
N LYS A 95 6.42 -1.67 6.90
CA LYS A 95 7.03 -0.47 6.31
C LYS A 95 8.08 -0.88 5.27
N ASN A 96 8.25 -0.10 4.20
CA ASN A 96 9.30 -0.33 3.20
C ASN A 96 10.06 0.97 2.85
N ALA A 97 11.03 0.85 1.94
CA ALA A 97 11.85 1.96 1.46
C ALA A 97 11.07 2.98 0.60
N LEU A 98 9.92 2.59 0.05
CA LEU A 98 9.04 3.46 -0.75
C LEU A 98 8.09 4.30 0.12
N GLY A 99 8.09 4.08 1.44
CA GLY A 99 7.23 4.79 2.38
C GLY A 99 5.87 4.14 2.60
N ASP A 100 5.60 2.99 1.99
CA ASP A 100 4.36 2.24 2.19
C ASP A 100 4.28 1.74 3.64
N ARG A 101 3.09 1.82 4.23
CA ARG A 101 2.87 1.49 5.64
C ARG A 101 1.55 0.75 5.82
N SER A 102 1.55 -0.24 6.70
CA SER A 102 0.32 -0.81 7.27
C SER A 102 0.46 -0.82 8.78
N GLN A 103 -0.38 -0.06 9.47
CA GLN A 103 -0.39 -0.02 10.95
C GLN A 103 -1.33 -1.07 11.55
N GLY A 104 -2.17 -1.70 10.72
CA GLY A 104 -3.12 -2.73 11.16
C GLY A 104 -4.27 -2.19 11.98
N ARG A 105 -4.65 -0.92 11.77
CA ARG A 105 -5.70 -0.25 12.53
C ARG A 105 -7.01 -0.22 11.74
N VAL A 106 -8.13 -0.31 12.44
CA VAL A 106 -9.48 -0.22 11.86
C VAL A 106 -9.68 1.06 11.06
N GLN A 107 -9.18 2.20 11.56
CA GLN A 107 -9.31 3.50 10.88
C GLN A 107 -8.47 3.65 9.61
N ASP A 108 -7.52 2.73 9.37
CA ASP A 108 -6.68 2.75 8.16
C ASP A 108 -7.31 1.93 7.01
N CYS A 109 -8.38 1.16 7.28
CA CYS A 109 -9.14 0.42 6.28
C CYS A 109 -9.91 1.37 5.35
N LYS A 110 -9.61 1.30 4.05
CA LYS A 110 -10.07 2.25 3.04
C LYS A 110 -10.32 1.64 1.66
N LEU A 111 -10.63 0.34 1.59
CA LEU A 111 -10.84 -0.40 0.32
C LEU A 111 -11.78 0.32 -0.66
N GLY A 112 -12.78 1.06 -0.15
CA GLY A 112 -13.73 1.83 -0.96
C GLY A 112 -13.18 3.11 -1.61
N TYR A 113 -11.96 3.53 -1.32
CA TYR A 113 -11.34 4.78 -1.79
C TYR A 113 -10.13 4.57 -2.73
N GLY A 114 -9.81 3.31 -3.06
CA GLY A 114 -8.82 2.98 -4.09
C GLY A 114 -7.36 3.16 -3.65
N LEU A 115 -6.45 3.28 -4.63
CA LEU A 115 -5.00 3.38 -4.40
C LEU A 115 -4.55 4.81 -4.10
N SER A 116 -5.22 5.80 -4.70
CA SER A 116 -4.97 7.23 -4.58
C SER A 116 -5.77 7.89 -3.44
N GLY A 117 -6.69 7.16 -2.80
CA GLY A 117 -7.47 7.57 -1.62
C GLY A 117 -7.32 6.58 -0.48
#